data_AF-A0A957RFZ5-F1
#
_entry.id   AF-A0A957RFZ5-F1
#
_cell.length_a   1.000
_cell.length_b   1.000
_cell.length_c   1.000
_cell.angle_alpha   90.00
_cell.angle_beta   90.00
_cell.angle_gamma   90.00
#
_symmetry.space_group_name_H-M   'P 1'
#
loop_
_entity.id
_entity.type
_entity.pdbx_description
1 polymer ?
#
loop_
_entity_poly.entity_id
_entity_poly.type
_entity_poly.pdbx_seq_one_letter_code
_entity_poly.pdbx_strand_id
1 'polypeptide(L)'
;MNANLQTLIHSAEQLTPVEQVELINAISSLLYRRYQQELPTPDFWQPQPIESVVASQQTQPASDISALKADFWPEDESADDFIAFVERQRQEDYVAN
;
A
#
# COMPACT_ATOMS: atom_id res chain seq x y z
N MET A 1 21.71 14.66 8.91
CA MET A 1 22.06 13.34 9.47
C MET A 1 21.58 13.31 10.91
N ASN A 2 20.88 12.26 11.36
CA ASN A 2 20.27 12.22 12.70
C ASN A 2 21.36 12.08 13.80
N ALA A 3 21.20 12.75 14.94
CA ALA A 3 22.16 12.70 16.06
C ALA A 3 22.46 11.27 16.54
N ASN A 4 21.45 10.39 16.58
CA ASN A 4 21.63 9.00 16.98
C ASN A 4 22.49 8.21 15.98
N LEU A 5 22.38 8.52 14.69
CA LEU A 5 23.19 7.88 13.65
C LEU A 5 24.66 8.31 13.75
N GLN A 6 24.91 9.57 14.05
CA GLN A 6 26.28 10.08 14.27
C GLN A 6 26.93 9.43 15.49
N THR A 7 26.21 9.29 16.60
CA THR A 7 26.70 8.59 17.79
C THR A 7 27.03 7.13 17.46
N LEU A 8 26.17 6.45 16.71
CA LEU A 8 26.37 5.04 16.35
C LEU A 8 27.58 4.83 15.42
N ILE A 9 27.80 5.74 14.46
CA ILE A 9 28.99 5.74 13.61
C ILE A 9 30.25 5.97 14.46
N HIS A 10 30.22 6.95 15.36
CA HIS A 10 31.36 7.24 16.23
C HIS A 10 31.69 6.05 17.16
N SER A 11 30.68 5.35 17.66
CA SER A 11 30.88 4.13 18.45
C SER A 11 31.43 2.97 17.60
N ALA A 12 30.99 2.84 16.35
CA ALA A 12 31.50 1.81 15.43
C ALA A 12 32.96 2.04 15.04
N GLU A 13 33.40 3.30 14.94
CA GLU A 13 34.80 3.66 14.66
C GLU A 13 35.77 3.25 15.79
N GLN A 14 35.27 3.11 17.02
CA GLN A 14 36.09 2.68 18.17
C GLN A 14 36.23 1.15 18.30
N LEU A 15 35.48 0.39 17.50
CA LEU A 15 35.57 -1.07 17.46
C LEU A 15 36.84 -1.53 16.73
N THR A 16 37.30 -2.74 17.05
CA THR A 16 38.34 -3.39 16.26
C THR A 16 37.83 -3.71 14.84
N PRO A 17 38.72 -3.89 13.85
CA PRO A 17 38.29 -4.24 12.49
C PRO A 17 37.42 -5.51 12.42
N VAL A 18 37.63 -6.48 13.32
CA VAL A 18 36.84 -7.71 13.39
C VAL A 18 35.42 -7.40 13.89
N GLU A 19 35.29 -6.65 14.97
CA GLU A 19 33.99 -6.25 15.53
C GLU A 19 33.20 -5.35 14.57
N GLN A 20 33.88 -4.51 13.77
CA GLN A 20 33.24 -3.73 12.71
C GLN A 20 32.61 -4.63 11.64
N VAL A 21 33.30 -5.70 11.23
CA VAL A 21 32.78 -6.68 10.27
C VAL A 21 31.60 -7.45 10.88
N GLU A 22 31.68 -7.84 12.15
CA GLU A 22 30.57 -8.48 12.86
C GLU A 22 29.33 -7.58 12.94
N LEU A 23 29.52 -6.29 13.23
CA LEU A 23 28.45 -5.31 13.25
C LEU A 23 27.78 -5.17 11.88
N ILE A 24 28.55 -5.08 10.79
CA ILE A 24 28.03 -5.02 9.42
C ILE A 24 27.20 -6.27 9.10
N ASN A 25 27.68 -7.45 9.48
CA ASN A 25 26.96 -8.70 9.27
C ASN A 25 25.64 -8.76 10.08
N ALA A 26 25.66 -8.29 11.33
CA ALA A 26 24.48 -8.21 12.17
C ALA A 26 23.42 -7.25 11.60
N ILE A 27 23.85 -6.06 11.16
CA ILE A 27 22.97 -5.08 10.51
C ILE A 27 22.41 -5.64 9.20
N SER A 28 23.24 -6.26 8.36
CA SER A 28 22.82 -6.86 7.10
C SER A 28 21.78 -7.95 7.31
N SER A 29 21.98 -8.81 8.30
CA SER A 29 21.04 -9.89 8.67
C SER A 29 19.71 -9.33 9.19
N LEU A 30 19.77 -8.29 10.02
CA LEU A 30 18.59 -7.61 10.55
C LEU A 30 17.75 -6.98 9.43
N LEU A 31 18.41 -6.27 8.51
CA LEU A 31 17.76 -5.63 7.37
C LEU A 31 17.11 -6.66 6.44
N TYR A 32 17.83 -7.76 6.15
CA TYR A 32 17.29 -8.84 5.32
C TYR A 32 16.05 -9.48 5.94
N ARG A 33 16.08 -9.78 7.24
CA ARG A 33 14.91 -10.32 7.96
C ARG A 33 13.73 -9.35 7.91
N ARG A 34 13.97 -8.05 8.13
CA ARG A 34 12.91 -7.03 8.10
C ARG A 34 12.30 -6.91 6.70
N TYR A 35 13.14 -6.89 5.66
CA TYR A 35 12.68 -6.90 4.28
C TYR A 35 11.80 -8.13 3.98
N GLN A 36 12.21 -9.32 4.43
CA GLN A 36 11.40 -10.53 4.25
C GLN A 36 10.06 -10.49 5.00
N GLN A 37 9.96 -9.77 6.12
CA GLN A 37 8.72 -9.57 6.86
C GLN A 37 7.79 -8.53 6.22
N GLU A 38 8.35 -7.57 5.47
CA GLU A 38 7.61 -6.54 4.74
C GLU A 38 7.23 -6.98 3.32
N LEU A 39 7.75 -8.10 2.83
CA LEU A 39 7.25 -8.73 1.62
C LEU A 39 5.77 -9.09 1.82
N PRO A 40 4.87 -8.75 0.87
CA PRO A 40 3.49 -9.17 0.92
C PRO A 40 3.41 -10.67 1.22
N THR A 41 2.51 -11.06 2.10
CA THR A 41 2.28 -12.48 2.38
C THR A 41 2.09 -13.22 1.06
N PRO A 42 2.62 -14.44 0.93
CA PRO A 42 2.48 -15.24 -0.29
C PRO A 42 1.03 -15.29 -0.80
N ASP A 43 0.06 -15.22 0.12
CA ASP A 43 -1.37 -15.17 -0.13
C ASP A 43 -1.81 -14.14 -1.18
N PHE A 44 -1.14 -12.97 -1.30
CA PHE A 44 -1.50 -11.99 -2.33
C PHE A 44 -1.16 -12.47 -3.75
N TRP A 45 -0.03 -13.18 -3.89
CA TRP A 45 0.47 -13.70 -5.17
C TRP A 45 0.05 -15.15 -5.43
N GLN A 46 -0.60 -15.79 -4.46
CA GLN A 46 -1.17 -17.12 -4.63
C GLN A 46 -2.53 -16.99 -5.35
N PRO A 47 -2.64 -17.48 -6.59
CA PRO A 47 -3.91 -17.41 -7.30
C PRO A 47 -4.95 -18.25 -6.55
N GLN A 48 -6.00 -17.60 -6.06
CA GLN A 48 -7.15 -18.29 -5.50
C GLN A 48 -8.13 -18.67 -6.62
N PRO A 49 -8.76 -19.85 -6.55
CA PRO A 49 -9.86 -20.19 -7.46
C PRO A 49 -10.99 -19.17 -7.30
N ILE A 50 -11.64 -18.79 -8.40
CA ILE A 50 -12.76 -17.84 -8.38
C ILE A 50 -13.88 -18.33 -7.46
N GLU A 51 -14.08 -19.65 -7.36
CA GLU A 51 -15.08 -20.29 -6.50
C GLU A 51 -14.78 -20.06 -5.01
N SER A 52 -13.49 -20.05 -4.65
CA SER A 52 -13.06 -19.79 -3.26
C SER A 52 -13.26 -18.32 -2.88
N VAL A 53 -13.05 -17.41 -3.84
CA VAL A 53 -13.29 -15.97 -3.69
C VAL A 53 -14.79 -15.65 -3.61
N VAL A 54 -15.63 -16.38 -4.35
CA VAL A 54 -17.08 -16.26 -4.27
C VAL A 54 -17.60 -16.83 -2.93
N ALA A 55 -17.06 -17.96 -2.47
CA ALA A 55 -17.47 -18.59 -1.22
C ALA A 55 -17.06 -17.80 0.03
N SER A 56 -15.97 -17.03 -0.02
CA SER A 56 -15.52 -16.18 1.09
C SER A 56 -16.25 -14.84 1.18
N GLN A 57 -16.89 -14.40 0.08
CA GLN A 57 -17.66 -13.17 0.05
C GLN A 57 -19.08 -13.40 0.58
N GLN A 58 -19.53 -12.51 1.45
CA GLN A 58 -20.88 -12.54 2.01
C GLN A 58 -21.95 -12.09 1.00
N THR A 59 -21.52 -11.46 -0.09
CA THR A 59 -22.39 -10.90 -1.13
C THR A 59 -22.21 -11.68 -2.42
N GLN A 60 -23.32 -12.14 -3.01
CA GLN A 60 -23.27 -12.80 -4.31
C GLN A 60 -23.01 -11.77 -5.42
N PRO A 61 -22.26 -12.13 -6.47
CA PRO A 61 -22.13 -11.29 -7.66
C PRO A 61 -23.52 -10.96 -8.24
N ALA A 62 -23.75 -9.69 -8.59
CA ALA A 62 -24.96 -9.29 -9.28
C ALA A 62 -25.00 -9.89 -10.69
N SER A 63 -25.98 -10.75 -10.96
CA SER A 63 -26.20 -11.36 -12.28
C SER A 63 -27.06 -10.50 -13.22
N ASP A 64 -27.73 -9.48 -12.67
CA ASP A 64 -28.57 -8.53 -13.40
C ASP A 64 -28.10 -7.13 -13.07
N ILE A 65 -27.74 -6.36 -14.11
CA ILE A 65 -27.30 -4.97 -13.96
C ILE A 65 -28.41 -4.08 -13.39
N SER A 66 -29.68 -4.45 -13.60
CA SER A 66 -30.82 -3.74 -13.03
C SER A 66 -30.86 -3.82 -11.51
N ALA A 67 -30.27 -4.86 -10.90
CA ALA A 67 -30.14 -4.99 -9.46
C ALA A 67 -29.08 -4.04 -8.87
N LEU A 68 -28.24 -3.43 -9.71
CA LEU A 68 -27.29 -2.39 -9.32
C LEU A 68 -27.90 -0.98 -9.40
N LYS A 69 -29.12 -0.85 -9.92
CA LYS A 69 -29.84 0.43 -9.83
C LYS A 69 -30.14 0.68 -8.37
N ALA A 70 -29.58 1.77 -7.87
CA ALA A 70 -29.82 2.19 -6.52
C ALA A 70 -30.58 3.51 -6.49
N ASP A 71 -31.46 3.61 -5.49
CA ASP A 71 -32.34 4.73 -5.21
C ASP A 71 -31.69 5.77 -4.27
N PHE A 72 -30.40 5.61 -3.96
CA PHE A 72 -29.67 6.51 -3.06
C PHE A 72 -29.15 7.79 -3.73
N TRP A 73 -29.32 7.96 -5.05
CA TRP A 73 -28.90 9.19 -5.72
C TRP A 73 -29.91 10.31 -5.44
N PRO A 74 -29.48 11.49 -4.93
CA PRO A 74 -30.40 12.58 -4.64
C PRO A 74 -31.20 13.00 -5.88
N GLU A 75 -32.52 13.16 -5.75
CA GLU A 75 -33.38 13.55 -6.88
C GLU A 75 -33.07 14.96 -7.41
N ASP A 76 -32.49 15.80 -6.56
CA ASP A 76 -32.11 17.19 -6.84
C ASP A 76 -30.71 17.35 -7.44
N GLU A 77 -29.93 16.27 -7.54
CA GLU A 77 -28.60 16.28 -8.15
C GLU A 77 -28.59 15.46 -9.44
N SER A 78 -28.19 16.05 -10.58
CA SER A 78 -28.01 15.27 -11.79
C SER A 78 -26.65 14.56 -11.79
N ALA A 79 -26.60 13.35 -12.35
CA ALA A 79 -25.34 12.65 -12.56
C ALA A 79 -24.37 13.48 -13.43
N ASP A 80 -24.90 14.23 -14.40
CA ASP A 80 -24.12 15.08 -15.30
C ASP A 80 -23.43 16.23 -14.55
N ASP A 81 -24.08 16.83 -13.56
CA ASP A 81 -23.50 17.90 -12.73
C ASP A 81 -22.31 17.38 -11.91
N PHE A 82 -22.43 16.18 -11.34
CA PHE A 82 -21.35 15.52 -10.62
C PHE A 82 -20.17 15.20 -11.54
N ILE A 83 -20.43 14.68 -12.73
CA ILE A 83 -19.38 14.38 -13.73
C ILE A 83 -18.65 15.68 -14.12
N ALA A 84 -19.40 16.75 -14.42
CA ALA A 84 -18.82 18.05 -14.78
C ALA A 84 -17.96 18.63 -13.64
N PHE A 85 -18.39 18.46 -12.39
CA PHE A 85 -17.61 18.85 -11.20
C PHE A 85 -16.27 18.10 -11.15
N VAL A 86 -16.28 16.77 -11.30
CA VAL A 86 -15.06 15.95 -11.25
C VAL A 86 -14.11 16.29 -12.40
N GLU A 87 -14.62 16.50 -13.60
CA GLU A 87 -13.80 16.89 -14.76
C GLU A 87 -13.12 18.23 -14.55
N ARG A 88 -13.85 19.23 -14.05
CA ARG A 88 -13.29 20.54 -13.71
C ARG A 88 -12.19 20.42 -12.65
N GLN A 89 -12.44 19.69 -11.57
CA GLN A 89 -11.46 19.53 -10.50
C GLN A 89 -10.17 18.87 -10.99
N ARG A 90 -10.28 17.84 -11.85
CA ARG A 90 -9.10 17.23 -12.47
C ARG A 90 -8.30 18.22 -13.32
N GLN A 91 -8.98 19.05 -14.10
CA GLN A 91 -8.31 20.07 -14.91
C GLN A 91 -7.58 21.09 -14.04
N GLU A 92 -8.19 21.53 -12.94
CA GLU A 92 -7.56 22.44 -11.97
C GLU A 92 -6.30 21.81 -11.34
N ASP A 93 -6.37 20.55 -10.92
CA ASP A 93 -5.23 19.80 -10.35
C ASP A 93 -4.09 19.60 -11.36
N TYR A 94 -4.40 19.41 -12.65
CA TYR A 94 -3.41 19.30 -13.72
C TYR A 94 -2.70 20.63 -13.99
N VAL A 95 -3.40 21.77 -13.86
CA VAL A 95 -2.84 23.10 -14.13
C VAL A 95 -2.08 23.65 -12.89
N ALA A 96 -2.35 23.12 -11.71
CA ALA A 96 -1.70 23.51 -10.45
C ALA A 96 -0.35 22.80 -10.16
N ASN A 97 0.06 21.85 -11.01
CA ASN A 97 1.37 21.16 -10.96
C ASN A 97 2.30 21.64 -12.08
#